data_AF-A0A9Q0UGR5-F1
#
_entry.id   AF-A0A9Q0UGR5-F1
#
_cell.length_a   1.000
_cell.length_b   1.000
_cell.length_c   1.000
_cell.angle_alpha   90.00
_cell.angle_beta   90.00
_cell.angle_gamma   90.00
#
_symmetry.space_group_name_H-M   'P 1'
#
loop_
_entity.id
_entity.type
_entity.pdbx_description
1 polymer ?
#
loop_
_entity_poly.entity_id
_entity_poly.type
_entity_poly.pdbx_seq_one_letter_code
_entity_poly.pdbx_strand_id
1 'polypeptide(L)'
;MKKWIEELQAQPWSKTKKSNDQPAFNWALNKTAGQVDLYLLPQAAFPTGGLYFKNQTWVQETKGKHVIIHNNYITGFEKKIKRFHDYGLWLVDDHSSESPLGKL
;
A
#
# COMPACT_ATOMS: atom_id res chain seq x y z
N MET A 1 17.52 16.81 -12.57
CA MET A 1 16.30 16.04 -12.23
C MET A 1 15.65 15.27 -13.40
N LYS A 2 15.90 15.60 -14.68
CA LYS A 2 15.29 14.90 -15.83
C LYS A 2 15.87 13.50 -16.13
N LYS A 3 17.17 13.31 -15.87
CA LYS A 3 17.91 12.06 -16.15
C LYS A 3 17.29 10.80 -15.54
N TRP A 4 16.75 10.91 -14.32
CA TRP A 4 16.23 9.75 -13.60
C TRP A 4 14.87 9.25 -14.11
N ILE A 5 14.01 10.18 -14.54
CA ILE A 5 12.72 9.84 -15.17
C ILE A 5 12.97 9.16 -16.53
N GLU A 6 13.92 9.67 -17.30
CA GLU A 6 14.33 9.11 -18.59
C GLU A 6 14.93 7.70 -18.41
N GLU A 7 15.76 7.50 -17.39
CA GLU A 7 16.29 6.19 -17.01
C GLU A 7 15.18 5.21 -16.63
N LEU A 8 14.22 5.61 -15.78
CA LEU A 8 13.08 4.78 -15.39
C LEU A 8 12.18 4.39 -16.57
N GLN A 9 11.98 5.32 -17.52
CA GLN A 9 11.22 5.09 -18.75
C GLN A 9 11.96 4.24 -19.78
N ALA A 10 13.30 4.13 -19.71
CA ALA A 10 14.09 3.30 -20.62
C ALA A 10 14.15 1.82 -20.21
N GLN A 11 13.71 1.48 -18.99
CA GLN A 11 13.83 0.13 -18.45
C GLN A 11 12.82 -0.85 -19.07
N PRO A 12 13.14 -2.17 -19.13
CA PRO A 12 12.31 -3.18 -19.81
C PRO A 12 10.87 -3.28 -19.31
N TRP A 13 10.61 -2.87 -18.07
CA TRP A 13 9.28 -2.87 -17.45
C TRP A 13 8.42 -1.63 -17.77
N SER A 14 8.97 -0.65 -18.49
CA SER A 14 8.24 0.59 -18.82
C SER A 14 7.33 0.45 -20.05
N LYS A 15 7.65 -0.46 -20.98
CA LYS A 15 6.95 -0.57 -22.29
C LYS A 15 6.09 -1.82 -22.45
N THR A 16 6.20 -2.81 -21.57
CA THR A 16 5.44 -4.06 -21.64
C THR A 16 4.46 -4.18 -20.46
N LYS A 17 3.18 -3.86 -20.73
CA LYS A 17 1.98 -4.31 -19.97
C LYS A 17 2.01 -4.01 -18.45
N LYS A 18 1.33 -2.93 -18.03
CA LYS A 18 1.16 -2.51 -16.62
C LYS A 18 2.49 -2.30 -15.88
N SER A 19 3.16 -1.19 -16.19
CA SER A 19 4.24 -0.69 -15.34
C SER A 19 3.70 -0.50 -13.91
N ASN A 20 4.26 -1.24 -12.96
CA ASN A 20 3.96 -1.10 -11.55
C ASN A 20 5.07 -0.22 -10.93
N ASP A 21 4.69 0.66 -10.02
CA ASP A 21 5.61 1.57 -9.31
C ASP A 21 6.55 0.82 -8.35
N GLN A 22 6.07 -0.27 -7.74
CA GLN A 22 6.83 -1.05 -6.77
C GLN A 22 8.16 -1.62 -7.31
N PRO A 23 8.25 -2.28 -8.49
CA PRO A 23 9.53 -2.70 -9.08
C PRO A 23 10.48 -1.53 -9.37
N ALA A 24 9.96 -0.40 -9.89
CA ALA A 24 10.75 0.78 -10.18
C ALA A 24 11.34 1.38 -8.89
N PHE A 25 10.53 1.47 -7.84
CA PHE A 25 10.96 1.93 -6.53
C PHE A 25 12.01 1.00 -5.90
N ASN A 26 11.82 -0.33 -5.98
CA ASN A 26 12.81 -1.29 -5.49
C ASN A 26 14.14 -1.19 -6.24
N TRP A 27 14.11 -0.97 -7.56
CA TRP A 27 15.32 -0.76 -8.35
C TRP A 27 16.06 0.51 -7.93
N ALA A 28 15.32 1.62 -7.76
CA ALA A 28 15.84 2.88 -7.27
C ALA A 28 16.50 2.73 -5.89
N LEU A 29 15.81 2.10 -4.93
CA LEU A 29 16.33 1.85 -3.59
C LEU A 29 17.64 1.05 -3.62
N ASN A 30 17.71 0.00 -4.44
CA ASN A 30 18.92 -0.81 -4.56
C ASN A 30 20.09 -0.01 -5.16
N LYS A 31 19.83 0.92 -6.08
CA LYS A 31 20.86 1.80 -6.66
C LYS A 31 21.40 2.82 -5.67
N THR A 32 20.58 3.24 -4.71
CA THR A 32 20.95 4.20 -3.66
C THR A 32 21.36 3.50 -2.34
N ALA A 33 21.62 2.20 -2.37
CA ALA A 33 22.03 1.45 -1.18
C ALA A 33 23.29 2.07 -0.56
N GLY A 34 23.23 2.40 0.73
CA GLY A 34 24.32 3.07 1.45
C GLY A 34 24.42 4.60 1.22
N GLN A 35 23.53 5.18 0.40
CA GLN A 35 23.44 6.63 0.19
C GLN A 35 22.23 7.25 0.91
N VAL A 36 21.24 6.44 1.27
CA VAL A 36 20.04 6.84 2.00
C VAL A 36 19.80 5.86 3.15
N ASP A 37 19.31 6.39 4.28
CA ASP A 37 18.87 5.56 5.38
C ASP A 37 17.57 4.85 5.03
N LEU A 38 17.55 3.54 5.19
CA LEU A 38 16.39 2.71 4.92
C LEU A 38 15.84 2.15 6.23
N TYR A 39 14.55 2.37 6.45
CA TYR A 39 13.83 1.82 7.60
C TYR A 39 12.72 0.89 7.13
N LEU A 40 12.63 -0.27 7.77
CA LEU A 40 11.52 -1.19 7.55
C LEU A 40 10.36 -0.80 8.46
N LEU A 41 9.20 -0.60 7.86
CA LEU A 41 7.97 -0.39 8.60
C LEU A 41 7.53 -1.69 9.29
N PRO A 42 7.16 -1.67 10.59
CA PRO A 42 6.76 -2.87 11.31
C PRO A 42 5.53 -3.52 10.69
N GLN A 43 5.59 -4.83 10.42
CA GLN A 43 4.48 -5.56 9.81
C GLN A 43 3.20 -5.55 10.67
N ALA A 44 3.34 -5.49 12.01
CA ALA A 44 2.21 -5.35 12.92
C ALA A 44 1.47 -4.01 12.77
N ALA A 45 2.17 -2.95 12.35
CA ALA A 45 1.59 -1.63 12.11
C ALA A 45 1.12 -1.45 10.66
N PHE A 46 1.82 -2.07 9.70
CA PHE A 46 1.57 -1.92 8.27
C PHE A 46 1.40 -3.27 7.55
N PRO A 47 0.39 -4.08 7.92
CA PRO A 47 0.23 -5.40 7.32
C PRO A 47 -0.20 -5.34 5.85
N THR A 48 0.22 -6.34 5.10
CA THR A 48 -0.37 -6.60 3.78
C THR A 48 -1.80 -7.13 3.96
N GLY A 49 -2.66 -6.92 2.98
CA GLY A 49 -4.01 -7.46 2.99
C GLY A 49 -4.02 -8.99 2.97
N GLY A 50 -3.02 -9.61 2.35
CA GLY A 50 -2.87 -11.07 2.37
C GLY A 50 -2.70 -11.60 3.79
N LEU A 51 -1.92 -10.91 4.62
CA LEU A 51 -1.71 -11.28 6.02
C LEU A 51 -2.95 -10.96 6.86
N TYR A 52 -3.43 -9.72 6.80
CA TYR A 52 -4.54 -9.26 7.63
C TYR A 52 -5.84 -10.00 7.35
N PHE A 53 -6.24 -10.16 6.09
CA PHE A 53 -7.54 -10.74 5.73
C PHE A 53 -7.56 -12.27 5.69
N LYS A 54 -6.42 -12.95 5.89
CA LYS A 54 -6.35 -14.43 5.82
C LYS A 54 -5.82 -15.08 7.08
N ASN A 55 -5.16 -14.35 7.98
CA ASN A 55 -4.58 -14.91 9.20
C ASN A 55 -5.23 -14.30 10.45
N GLN A 56 -6.33 -14.91 10.89
CA GLN A 56 -7.10 -14.41 12.04
C GLN A 56 -6.30 -14.45 13.35
N THR A 57 -5.51 -15.49 13.58
CA THR A 57 -4.68 -15.61 14.80
C THR A 57 -3.71 -14.44 14.90
N TRP A 58 -2.98 -14.15 13.83
CA TRP A 58 -2.05 -13.03 13.79
C TRP A 58 -2.74 -11.69 14.06
N VAL A 59 -3.91 -11.44 13.45
CA VAL A 59 -4.68 -10.21 13.66
C VAL A 59 -5.10 -10.03 15.11
N GLN A 60 -5.44 -11.11 15.83
CA GLN A 60 -5.76 -11.03 17.24
C GLN A 60 -4.52 -10.74 18.10
N GLU A 61 -3.38 -11.38 17.80
CA GLU A 61 -2.10 -11.16 18.50
C GLU A 61 -1.55 -9.73 18.31
N THR A 62 -1.86 -9.10 17.18
CA THR A 62 -1.43 -7.72 16.84
C THR A 62 -2.53 -6.69 17.00
N LYS A 63 -3.67 -7.04 17.61
CA LYS A 63 -4.79 -6.13 17.82
C LYS A 63 -4.33 -4.86 18.53
N GLY A 64 -4.77 -3.70 18.04
CA GLY A 64 -4.39 -2.39 18.55
C GLY A 64 -3.04 -1.86 18.07
N LYS A 65 -2.25 -2.63 17.30
CA LYS A 65 -0.96 -2.18 16.73
C LYS A 65 -1.09 -1.67 15.29
N HIS A 66 -2.17 -2.02 14.60
CA HIS A 66 -2.38 -1.67 13.19
C HIS A 66 -2.59 -0.16 13.02
N VAL A 67 -1.79 0.45 12.14
CA VAL A 67 -1.90 1.87 11.77
C VAL A 67 -2.52 2.01 10.38
N ILE A 68 -2.02 1.25 9.39
CA ILE A 68 -2.57 1.21 8.02
C ILE A 68 -2.60 -0.23 7.52
N ILE A 69 -3.77 -0.67 7.03
CA ILE A 69 -3.94 -2.00 6.44
C ILE A 69 -3.98 -1.88 4.91
N HIS A 70 -3.08 -2.56 4.22
CA HIS A 70 -3.04 -2.49 2.77
C HIS A 70 -4.15 -3.33 2.12
N ASN A 71 -5.05 -2.70 1.36
CA ASN A 71 -6.18 -3.38 0.69
C ASN A 71 -5.76 -4.13 -0.60
N ASN A 72 -4.65 -4.87 -0.60
CA ASN A 72 -4.13 -5.62 -1.76
C ASN A 72 -4.58 -7.10 -1.79
N TYR A 73 -4.16 -7.83 -2.83
CA TYR A 73 -4.62 -9.19 -3.17
C TYR A 73 -6.11 -9.28 -3.54
N ILE A 74 -6.69 -8.17 -3.98
CA ILE A 74 -8.05 -8.06 -4.49
C ILE A 74 -8.07 -7.03 -5.61
N THR A 75 -8.88 -7.29 -6.64
CA THR A 75 -8.99 -6.46 -7.85
C THR A 75 -10.43 -6.01 -8.03
N GLY A 76 -10.63 -4.77 -8.50
CA GLY A 76 -11.95 -4.15 -8.63
C GLY A 76 -12.25 -3.20 -7.47
N PHE A 77 -12.83 -2.05 -7.78
CA PHE A 77 -13.11 -0.99 -6.81
C PHE A 77 -14.20 -1.41 -5.83
N GLU A 78 -15.30 -1.96 -6.35
CA GLU A 78 -16.46 -2.40 -5.57
C GLU A 78 -16.07 -3.51 -4.59
N LYS A 79 -15.25 -4.46 -5.05
CA LYS A 79 -14.74 -5.55 -4.20
C LYS A 79 -13.84 -5.04 -3.07
N LYS A 80 -13.02 -4.03 -3.35
CA LYS A 80 -12.15 -3.38 -2.36
C LYS A 80 -12.96 -2.64 -1.29
N ILE A 81 -13.97 -1.87 -1.71
CA ILE A 81 -14.89 -1.18 -0.81
C ILE A 81 -15.64 -2.21 0.05
N LYS A 82 -16.28 -3.20 -0.59
CA LYS A 82 -17.03 -4.24 0.11
C LYS A 82 -16.18 -4.94 1.18
N ARG A 83 -14.93 -5.29 0.88
CA ARG A 83 -14.04 -5.93 1.86
C ARG A 83 -13.80 -5.04 3.09
N PHE A 84 -13.68 -3.73 2.92
CA PHE A 84 -13.49 -2.84 4.07
C PHE A 84 -14.78 -2.71 4.89
N HIS A 85 -15.96 -2.63 4.25
CA HIS A 85 -17.23 -2.69 4.99
C HIS A 85 -17.41 -4.02 5.75
N ASP A 86 -17.17 -5.16 5.09
CA ASP A 86 -17.34 -6.50 5.68
C ASP A 86 -16.48 -6.71 6.94
N TYR A 87 -15.36 -6.01 7.05
CA TYR A 87 -14.43 -6.08 8.18
C TYR A 87 -14.57 -4.91 9.17
N GLY A 88 -15.56 -4.03 8.98
CA GLY A 88 -15.76 -2.85 9.83
C GLY A 88 -14.59 -1.84 9.76
N LEU A 89 -13.91 -1.77 8.62
CA LEU A 89 -12.76 -0.89 8.36
C LEU A 89 -13.10 0.29 7.43
N TRP A 90 -14.36 0.43 7.04
CA TRP A 90 -14.83 1.56 6.24
C TRP A 90 -15.19 2.74 7.15
N LEU A 91 -14.25 3.67 7.31
CA LEU A 91 -14.37 4.80 8.25
C LEU A 91 -14.87 6.10 7.59
N VAL A 92 -15.07 6.09 6.27
CA VAL A 92 -15.41 7.29 5.50
C VAL A 92 -16.76 7.86 5.93
N ASP A 93 -17.72 6.99 6.22
CA ASP A 93 -19.08 7.41 6.57
C ASP A 93 -19.08 8.04 7.97
N ASP A 94 -18.38 7.41 8.93
CA ASP A 94 -18.30 7.82 10.33
C ASP A 94 -17.53 9.15 10.53
N HIS A 95 -16.53 9.41 9.69
CA HIS A 95 -15.67 10.61 9.76
C HIS A 95 -15.86 11.55 8.57
N SER A 96 -16.99 11.45 7.88
CA SER A 96 -17.30 12.25 6.69
C SER A 96 -17.23 13.76 6.95
N SER A 97 -17.67 14.22 8.12
CA SER A 97 -17.64 15.63 8.53
C SER A 97 -16.24 16.17 8.86
N GLU A 98 -15.32 15.28 9.25
CA GLU A 98 -13.93 15.58 9.60
C GLU A 98 -13.00 15.52 8.38
N SER A 99 -13.40 14.79 7.36
CA SER A 99 -12.61 14.61 6.14
C SER A 99 -12.65 15.87 5.26
N PRO A 100 -11.49 16.40 4.82
CA PRO A 100 -11.45 17.45 3.81
C PRO A 100 -12.02 16.98 2.46
N LEU A 101 -12.20 15.67 2.26
CA LEU A 101 -12.83 15.08 1.08
C LEU A 101 -14.34 14.85 1.24
N GLY A 102 -14.88 14.87 2.47
CA GLY A 102 -16.32 14.63 2.71
C GLY A 102 -17.22 15.83 2.38
N LYS A 103 -16.61 16.96 2.00
CA LYS A 103 -17.30 18.20 1.57
C LYS A 103 -17.28 18.42 0.05
N LEU A 104 -16.67 17.50 -0.70
CA LEU A 104 -16.67 17.49 -2.17
C LEU A 104 -17.89 16.72 -2.68
#